data_AF-A0A8I0JD25-F1
#
_entry.id   AF-A0A8I0JD25-F1
#
_cell.length_a   1.000
_cell.length_b   1.000
_cell.length_c   1.000
_cell.angle_alpha   90.00
_cell.angle_beta   90.00
_cell.angle_gamma   90.00
#
_symmetry.space_group_name_H-M   'P 1'
#
loop_
_entity.id
_entity.type
_entity.pdbx_description
1 polymer ?
#
loop_
_entity_poly.entity_id
_entity_poly.type
_entity_poly.pdbx_seq_one_letter_code
_entity_poly.pdbx_strand_id
1 'polypeptide(L)'
;MPKQPIFSAPKRGEAYPDRDLDCQMAMEEVFRAVAEEAQAVGWSEREVADALIELAHNHWFALDAKDRMFDEAAGVLIRKAKPAAVH
;
A
#
# COMPACT_ATOMS: atom_id res chain seq x y z
N MET A 1 -0.45 -3.06 -25.10
CA MET A 1 -1.72 -2.38 -24.74
C MET A 1 -1.73 -2.24 -23.23
N PRO A 2 -2.12 -1.09 -22.65
CA PRO A 2 -2.21 -0.95 -21.20
C PRO A 2 -3.28 -1.92 -20.68
N LYS A 3 -2.90 -2.76 -19.70
CA LYS A 3 -3.85 -3.65 -19.03
C LYS A 3 -4.85 -2.78 -18.27
N GLN A 4 -6.14 -2.96 -18.56
CA GLN A 4 -7.17 -2.24 -17.82
C GLN A 4 -7.07 -2.58 -16.33
N PRO A 5 -7.21 -1.59 -15.44
CA PRO A 5 -7.30 -1.85 -14.01
C PRO A 5 -8.50 -2.74 -13.71
N ILE A 6 -8.33 -3.69 -12.79
CA ILE A 6 -9.41 -4.59 -12.35
C ILE A 6 -10.32 -3.93 -11.30
N PHE A 7 -9.86 -2.85 -10.65
CA PHE A 7 -10.62 -2.11 -9.64
C PHE A 7 -11.06 -0.75 -10.18
N SER A 8 -12.23 -0.30 -9.73
CA SER A 8 -12.73 1.05 -10.01
C SER A 8 -11.93 2.10 -9.24
N ALA A 9 -11.89 3.32 -9.79
CA ALA A 9 -11.31 4.45 -9.07
C ALA A 9 -12.12 4.81 -7.82
N PRO A 10 -11.50 5.43 -6.79
CA PRO A 10 -12.21 5.93 -5.62
C PRO A 10 -13.36 6.86 -6.01
N LYS A 11 -14.45 6.86 -5.23
CA LYS A 11 -15.62 7.71 -5.46
C LYS A 11 -15.27 9.21 -5.45
N ARG A 12 -14.27 9.58 -4.66
CA ARG A 12 -13.75 10.96 -4.50
C ARG A 12 -12.24 10.92 -4.31
N GLY A 13 -11.56 11.96 -4.78
CA GLY A 13 -10.09 12.08 -4.63
C GLY A 13 -9.64 12.34 -3.20
N GLU A 14 -10.45 13.05 -2.42
CA GLU A 14 -10.16 13.38 -1.02
C GLU A 14 -10.54 12.25 -0.05
N ALA A 15 -10.19 12.40 1.23
CA ALA A 15 -10.61 11.48 2.28
C ALA A 15 -12.14 11.57 2.47
N TYR A 16 -12.77 10.41 2.71
CA TYR A 16 -14.18 10.31 3.09
C TYR A 16 -14.36 9.12 4.05
N PRO A 17 -15.41 9.13 4.91
CA PRO A 17 -15.51 8.20 6.04
C PRO A 17 -15.34 6.72 5.71
N ASP A 18 -15.88 6.26 4.57
CA ASP A 18 -15.88 4.85 4.18
C ASP A 18 -14.83 4.51 3.10
N ARG A 19 -13.82 5.35 2.90
CA ARG A 19 -12.86 5.16 1.80
C ARG A 19 -12.04 3.89 1.95
N ASP A 20 -11.66 3.56 3.17
CA ASP A 20 -10.97 2.32 3.51
C ASP A 20 -11.85 1.09 3.29
N LEU A 21 -13.12 1.15 3.70
CA LEU A 21 -14.10 0.08 3.47
C LEU A 21 -14.36 -0.14 1.98
N ASP A 22 -14.55 0.94 1.21
CA ASP A 22 -14.73 0.87 -0.25
C ASP A 22 -13.54 0.17 -0.93
N CYS A 23 -12.31 0.46 -0.49
CA CYS A 23 -11.11 -0.21 -0.98
C CYS A 23 -11.11 -1.70 -0.64
N GLN A 24 -11.47 -2.07 0.60
CA GLN A 24 -11.56 -3.47 1.03
C GLN A 24 -12.60 -4.24 0.21
N MET A 25 -13.81 -3.69 0.07
CA MET A 25 -14.89 -4.29 -0.72
C MET A 25 -14.51 -4.49 -2.18
N ALA A 26 -13.79 -3.53 -2.79
CA ALA A 26 -13.33 -3.65 -4.16
C ALA A 26 -12.33 -4.80 -4.35
N MET A 27 -11.51 -5.09 -3.33
CA MET A 27 -10.47 -6.13 -3.38
C MET A 27 -10.95 -7.50 -2.90
N GLU A 28 -12.07 -7.58 -2.18
CA GLU A 28 -12.50 -8.79 -1.46
C GLU A 28 -12.61 -10.03 -2.36
N GLU A 29 -13.21 -9.90 -3.54
CA GLU A 29 -13.38 -11.01 -4.48
C GLU A 29 -12.03 -11.57 -4.93
N VAL A 30 -11.09 -10.69 -5.29
CA VAL A 30 -9.75 -11.09 -5.73
C VAL A 30 -8.95 -11.67 -4.57
N PHE A 31 -9.07 -11.08 -3.37
CA PHE A 31 -8.44 -11.60 -2.16
C PHE A 31 -8.89 -13.03 -1.85
N ARG A 32 -10.20 -13.29 -1.96
CA ARG A 32 -10.78 -14.62 -1.76
C ARG A 32 -10.32 -15.61 -2.82
N ALA A 33 -10.29 -15.21 -4.09
CA ALA A 33 -9.81 -16.06 -5.17
C ALA A 33 -8.36 -16.51 -4.96
N VAL A 34 -7.48 -15.63 -4.47
CA VAL A 34 -6.10 -16.00 -4.11
C VAL A 34 -6.09 -17.05 -2.99
N ALA A 35 -6.94 -16.88 -1.98
CA ALA A 35 -7.03 -17.82 -0.88
C ALA A 35 -7.57 -19.19 -1.32
N GLU A 36 -8.56 -19.21 -2.21
CA GLU A 36 -9.16 -20.43 -2.77
C GLU A 36 -8.16 -21.21 -3.63
N GLU A 37 -7.39 -20.52 -4.49
CA GLU A 37 -6.36 -21.15 -5.32
C GLU A 37 -5.25 -21.79 -4.48
N ALA A 38 -4.81 -21.12 -3.40
CA ALA A 38 -3.80 -21.68 -2.50
C ALA A 38 -4.33 -22.92 -1.73
N GLN A 39 -5.59 -22.88 -1.28
CA GLN A 39 -6.22 -24.03 -0.65
C GLN A 39 -6.43 -25.19 -1.62
N ALA A 40 -6.73 -24.92 -2.89
CA ALA A 40 -6.93 -25.93 -3.92
C ALA A 40 -5.67 -26.79 -4.17
N VAL A 41 -4.48 -26.25 -3.87
CA VAL A 41 -3.19 -26.96 -3.94
C VAL A 41 -2.73 -27.52 -2.59
N GLY A 42 -3.61 -27.53 -1.58
CA GLY A 42 -3.43 -28.24 -0.32
C GLY A 42 -2.90 -27.41 0.85
N TRP A 43 -2.83 -26.08 0.73
CA TRP A 43 -2.48 -25.23 1.86
C TRP A 43 -3.64 -25.19 2.86
N SER A 44 -3.34 -25.17 4.15
CA SER A 44 -4.38 -24.96 5.16
C SER A 44 -4.89 -23.52 5.14
N GLU A 45 -6.14 -23.32 5.55
CA GLU A 45 -6.73 -21.98 5.69
C GLU A 45 -5.86 -21.03 6.51
N ARG A 46 -5.21 -21.56 7.58
CA ARG A 46 -4.32 -20.78 8.44
C ARG A 46 -3.02 -20.38 7.73
N GLU A 47 -2.37 -21.29 7.00
CA GLU A 47 -1.17 -20.96 6.23
C GLU A 47 -1.45 -19.88 5.18
N VAL A 48 -2.60 -19.96 4.51
CA VAL A 48 -3.03 -18.96 3.54
C VAL A 48 -3.28 -17.61 4.21
N ALA A 49 -3.99 -17.59 5.34
CA ALA A 49 -4.27 -16.36 6.08
C ALA A 49 -2.98 -15.70 6.58
N ASP A 50 -2.07 -16.48 7.19
CA ASP A 50 -0.78 -16.01 7.68
C ASP A 50 0.05 -15.42 6.53
N ALA A 51 0.13 -16.12 5.39
CA ALA A 51 0.85 -15.63 4.21
C ALA A 51 0.28 -14.31 3.67
N LEU A 52 -1.05 -14.18 3.57
CA LEU A 52 -1.69 -12.96 3.08
C LEU A 52 -1.46 -11.77 4.03
N ILE A 53 -1.51 -11.99 5.33
CA ILE A 53 -1.19 -10.98 6.35
C ILE A 53 0.26 -10.52 6.21
N GLU A 54 1.20 -11.45 6.13
CA GLU A 54 2.63 -11.14 6.00
C GLU A 54 2.93 -10.37 4.71
N LEU A 55 2.32 -10.75 3.58
CA LEU A 55 2.48 -10.02 2.32
C LEU A 55 1.96 -8.58 2.43
N ALA A 56 0.79 -8.37 3.05
CA ALA A 56 0.22 -7.05 3.24
C ALA A 56 1.07 -6.19 4.18
N HIS A 57 1.54 -6.74 5.31
CA HIS A 57 2.43 -6.04 6.25
C HIS A 57 3.76 -5.66 5.62
N ASN A 58 4.40 -6.58 4.90
CA ASN A 58 5.66 -6.31 4.22
C ASN A 58 5.51 -5.20 3.16
N HIS A 59 4.40 -5.19 2.43
CA HIS A 59 4.10 -4.12 1.49
C HIS A 59 3.93 -2.77 2.20
N TRP A 60 3.19 -2.74 3.31
CA TRP A 60 3.03 -1.52 4.09
C TRP A 60 4.38 -1.01 4.63
N PHE A 61 5.17 -1.85 5.31
CA PHE A 61 6.49 -1.43 5.80
C PHE A 61 7.39 -0.87 4.69
N ALA A 62 7.31 -1.41 3.47
CA ALA A 62 8.06 -0.89 2.34
C ALA A 62 7.60 0.51 1.89
N LEU A 63 6.30 0.83 1.99
CA LEU A 63 5.80 2.18 1.72
C LEU A 63 6.19 3.15 2.83
N ASP A 64 6.02 2.76 4.09
CA ASP A 64 6.41 3.57 5.26
C ASP A 64 7.90 3.94 5.21
N ALA A 65 8.75 2.96 4.90
CA ALA A 65 10.18 3.19 4.74
C ALA A 65 10.48 4.17 3.60
N LYS A 66 9.77 4.08 2.47
CA LYS A 66 9.95 5.03 1.36
C LYS A 66 9.57 6.45 1.79
N ASP A 67 8.41 6.62 2.42
CA ASP A 67 7.93 7.93 2.86
C ASP A 67 8.91 8.57 3.85
N ARG A 68 9.42 7.80 4.82
CA ARG A 68 10.46 8.27 5.76
C ARG A 68 11.76 8.66 5.05
N MET A 69 12.22 7.89 4.07
CA MET A 69 13.43 8.24 3.31
C MET A 69 13.25 9.55 2.52
N PHE A 70 12.05 9.81 1.98
CA PHE A 70 11.74 11.06 1.31
C PHE A 70 11.72 12.24 2.29
N ASP A 71 11.14 12.08 3.48
CA ASP A 71 11.13 13.10 4.53
C ASP A 71 12.54 13.42 5.04
N GLU A 72 13.38 12.40 5.24
CA GLU A 72 14.78 12.57 5.63
C GLU A 72 15.60 13.29 4.55
N ALA A 73 15.44 12.90 3.28
CA ALA A 73 16.10 13.57 2.17
C ALA A 73 15.66 15.03 2.03
N ALA A 74 14.37 15.33 2.20
CA ALA A 74 13.85 16.69 2.22
C ALA A 74 14.41 17.50 3.41
N GLY A 75 14.49 16.91 4.61
CA GLY A 75 15.09 17.52 5.79
C GLY A 75 16.58 17.84 5.62
N VAL A 76 17.34 16.98 4.93
CA VAL A 76 18.75 17.21 4.58
C VAL A 76 18.91 18.36 3.57
N LEU A 77 18.01 18.47 2.58
CA LEU A 77 18.02 19.57 1.62
C LEU A 77 17.71 20.92 2.27
N ILE A 78 16.72 20.97 3.17
CA ILE A 78 16.37 22.21 3.90
C ILE A 78 17.52 22.69 4.80
N ARG A 79 18.27 21.77 5.45
CA ARG A 79 19.44 22.14 6.26
C ARG A 79 20.62 22.70 5.47
N LYS A 80 20.76 22.36 4.17
CA LYS A 80 21.85 22.88 3.32
C LYS A 80 21.63 24.33 2.84
N ALA A 81 20.41 24.87 2.95
CA ALA A 81 20.13 26.27 2.65
C ALA A 81 20.46 27.19 3.85
N LYS A 82 21.74 27.34 4.19
CA LYS A 82 22.18 28.42 5.08
C LYS A 82 22.26 29.71 4.25
N PRO A 83 21.66 30.85 4.68
CA PRO A 83 21.74 32.08 3.90
C PRO A 83 23.18 32.56 3.84
N ALA A 84 23.60 33.01 2.66
CA ALA A 84 24.85 33.73 2.49
C ALA A 84 24.85 34.95 3.42
N ALA A 85 25.91 35.08 4.22
CA ALA A 85 26.10 36.22 5.11
C ALA A 85 26.04 37.51 4.28
N VAL A 86 25.09 38.38 4.62
CA VAL A 86 25.02 39.74 4.08
C VAL A 86 26.03 40.57 4.87
N HIS A 87 26.98 41.15 4.15
CA HIS A 87 28.03 42.04 4.66
C HIS A 87 27.47 43.34 5.22
#